data_AF-M0MG31-F1
#
_entry.id   AF-M0MG31-F1
#
_cell.length_a   1.000
_cell.length_b   1.000
_cell.length_c   1.000
_cell.angle_alpha   90.00
_cell.angle_beta   90.00
_cell.angle_gamma   90.00
#
_symmetry.space_group_name_H-M   'P 1'
#
loop_
_entity.id
_entity.type
_entity.pdbx_description
1 polymer ?
#
loop_
_entity_poly.entity_id
_entity_poly.type
_entity_poly.pdbx_seq_one_letter_code
_entity_poly.pdbx_strand_id
1 'polypeptide(L)'
;MRRALAVAACCVLVIGATPASAHGQHLSADAQYADNGTVVIESLFTATGGFLVLHADDGGEPGAPIGHTPIEYGYETGLTVNVSDEAWQAWNGPRTVWAVLHLDDGDGEFDPADDEPAPAFGGSAKQSFAVGKRAAGPASVVASGFGSQPTNSSVTIERVALGRDGAVVVRADRDGEPGAVVGRTALAAGVHENVSVTLDRSYYRDQDSRFGLWATVAERGSPVMIDSGPVASDFTVRKAANTTETDATTATATSARSTTGTSEASTTEGPGFGLAASVLVIAGTVALALARRRRR
;
A
#
# COMPACT_ATOMS: atom_id res chain seq x y z
N MET A 1 22.47 68.02 -3.27
CA MET A 1 22.72 66.65 -2.73
C MET A 1 21.38 66.13 -2.22
N ARG A 2 20.86 65.07 -2.85
CA ARG A 2 19.57 64.44 -2.54
C ARG A 2 19.75 63.42 -1.43
N ARG A 3 18.86 63.38 -0.43
CA ARG A 3 18.49 62.14 0.27
C ARG A 3 17.02 62.21 0.67
N ALA A 4 16.18 61.62 -0.17
CA ALA A 4 14.82 61.23 0.18
C ALA A 4 14.89 59.82 0.78
N LEU A 5 14.29 59.64 1.96
CA LEU A 5 14.03 58.33 2.55
C LEU A 5 12.70 57.84 1.96
N ALA A 6 12.72 56.76 1.19
CA ALA A 6 11.52 56.05 0.76
C ALA A 6 11.50 54.70 1.45
N VAL A 7 10.55 54.53 2.36
CA VAL A 7 10.14 53.26 2.95
C VAL A 7 9.08 52.68 2.02
N ALA A 8 9.24 51.44 1.53
CA ALA A 8 8.12 50.66 1.02
C ALA A 8 8.45 49.15 1.00
N ALA A 9 7.85 48.47 1.98
CA ALA A 9 7.32 47.10 2.00
C ALA A 9 7.86 46.08 0.99
N CYS A 10 8.62 45.13 1.53
CA CYS A 10 8.96 43.85 0.90
C CYS A 10 7.77 42.89 1.11
N CYS A 11 6.97 42.61 0.08
CA CYS A 11 5.95 41.56 0.13
C CYS A 11 6.60 40.20 -0.18
N VAL A 12 6.82 39.40 0.86
CA VAL A 12 7.19 37.99 0.75
C VAL A 12 5.95 37.21 0.32
N LEU A 13 5.97 36.66 -0.90
CA LEU A 13 5.00 35.69 -1.37
C LEU A 13 5.37 34.31 -0.78
N VAL A 14 4.64 33.90 0.26
CA VAL A 14 4.66 32.52 0.75
C VAL A 14 3.79 31.71 -0.19
N ILE A 15 4.40 30.97 -1.10
CA ILE A 15 3.71 29.93 -1.88
C ILE A 15 3.49 28.76 -0.92
N GLY A 16 2.25 28.56 -0.49
CA GLY A 16 1.86 27.38 0.26
C GLY A 16 1.89 26.16 -0.65
N ALA A 17 2.99 25.40 -0.63
CA ALA A 17 2.97 24.02 -1.09
C ALA A 17 2.06 23.24 -0.14
N THR A 18 0.91 22.80 -0.62
CA THR A 18 0.16 21.74 0.08
C THR A 18 1.07 20.51 0.10
N PRO A 19 1.29 19.85 1.25
CA PRO A 19 1.96 18.57 1.21
C PRO A 19 1.06 17.63 0.40
N ALA A 20 1.54 17.19 -0.76
CA ALA A 20 1.10 15.89 -1.26
C ALA A 20 1.29 14.92 -0.09
N SER A 21 0.25 14.18 0.28
CA SER A 21 0.39 13.06 1.20
C SER A 21 1.48 12.18 0.60
N ALA A 22 2.68 12.23 1.16
CA ALA A 22 3.81 11.46 0.70
C ALA A 22 3.55 10.01 1.12
N HIS A 23 2.71 9.32 0.37
CA HIS A 23 2.69 7.87 0.39
C HIS A 23 4.02 7.45 -0.24
N GLY A 24 5.01 7.23 0.61
CA GLY A 24 6.30 6.67 0.19
C GLY A 24 6.07 5.27 -0.39
N GLN A 25 7.01 4.85 -1.23
CA GLN A 25 7.14 3.46 -1.68
C GLN A 25 7.10 2.53 -0.45
N HIS A 26 6.21 1.54 -0.44
CA HIS A 26 6.03 0.61 0.68
C HIS A 26 5.93 -0.82 0.16
N LEU A 27 6.51 -1.75 0.89
CA LEU A 27 6.56 -3.16 0.57
C LEU A 27 6.44 -3.92 1.90
N SER A 28 5.67 -4.99 1.93
CA SER A 28 5.66 -5.96 3.01
C SER A 28 5.63 -7.38 2.48
N ALA A 29 6.45 -8.24 3.08
CA ALA A 29 6.49 -9.68 2.88
C ALA A 29 7.10 -10.35 4.11
N ASP A 30 6.40 -11.34 4.65
CA ASP A 30 6.90 -12.11 5.78
C ASP A 30 7.39 -13.51 5.37
N ALA A 31 7.90 -14.20 6.39
CA ALA A 31 8.53 -15.47 6.23
C ALA A 31 7.54 -16.55 5.74
N GLN A 32 7.96 -17.35 4.77
CA GLN A 32 7.07 -18.28 4.07
C GLN A 32 7.79 -19.51 3.53
N TYR A 33 7.02 -20.55 3.22
CA TYR A 33 7.49 -21.64 2.36
C TYR A 33 6.88 -21.52 0.98
N ALA A 34 7.74 -21.39 -0.03
CA ALA A 34 7.34 -21.30 -1.42
C ALA A 34 7.21 -22.71 -2.04
N ASP A 35 6.30 -22.83 -3.00
CA ASP A 35 6.20 -23.99 -3.89
C ASP A 35 6.66 -23.59 -5.29
N ASN A 36 7.48 -24.42 -5.93
CA ASN A 36 8.03 -24.17 -7.28
C ASN A 36 8.66 -22.78 -7.48
N GLY A 37 9.24 -22.19 -6.44
CA GLY A 37 9.92 -20.89 -6.52
C GLY A 37 8.99 -19.67 -6.51
N THR A 38 7.67 -19.85 -6.39
CA THR A 38 6.72 -18.74 -6.31
C THR A 38 6.70 -18.13 -4.91
N VAL A 39 7.28 -16.95 -4.77
CA VAL A 39 7.28 -16.13 -3.55
C VAL A 39 6.10 -15.17 -3.58
N VAL A 40 5.43 -14.98 -2.43
CA VAL A 40 4.31 -14.06 -2.29
C VAL A 40 4.77 -12.80 -1.55
N ILE A 41 4.52 -11.65 -2.15
CA ILE A 41 4.60 -10.35 -1.48
C ILE A 41 3.21 -10.00 -0.96
N GLU A 42 3.13 -9.64 0.31
CA GLU A 42 1.85 -9.43 0.99
C GLU A 42 1.20 -8.14 0.55
N SER A 43 1.99 -7.06 0.53
CA SER A 43 1.53 -5.78 0.03
C SER A 43 2.64 -4.95 -0.59
N LEU A 44 2.24 -4.15 -1.56
CA LEU A 44 3.11 -3.26 -2.30
C LEU A 44 2.34 -1.98 -2.59
N PHE A 45 2.95 -0.83 -2.31
CA PHE A 45 2.54 0.46 -2.84
C PHE A 45 3.72 1.07 -3.60
N THR A 46 3.49 1.43 -4.87
CA THR A 46 4.42 2.24 -5.66
C THR A 46 3.76 3.45 -6.29
N ALA A 47 4.46 4.59 -6.26
CA ALA A 47 3.98 5.83 -6.87
C ALA A 47 4.28 5.92 -8.37
N THR A 48 5.15 5.05 -8.88
CA THR A 48 5.74 5.15 -10.23
C THR A 48 5.57 3.90 -11.09
N GLY A 49 5.30 2.74 -10.48
CA GLY A 49 5.52 1.45 -11.15
C GLY A 49 7.01 1.10 -11.20
N GLY A 50 7.35 0.14 -12.06
CA GLY A 50 8.72 -0.33 -12.30
C GLY A 50 8.82 -1.85 -12.17
N PHE A 51 9.81 -2.33 -11.44
CA PHE A 51 9.99 -3.76 -11.15
C PHE A 51 10.02 -4.04 -9.66
N LEU A 52 9.47 -5.19 -9.28
CA LEU A 52 9.75 -5.81 -8.00
C LEU A 52 10.73 -6.95 -8.23
N VAL A 53 11.89 -6.88 -7.59
CA VAL A 53 13.01 -7.79 -7.79
C VAL A 53 13.29 -8.55 -6.49
N LEU A 54 13.42 -9.86 -6.58
CA LEU A 54 13.96 -10.70 -5.52
C LEU A 54 15.48 -10.79 -5.68
N HIS A 55 16.20 -10.53 -4.60
CA HIS A 55 17.65 -10.67 -4.51
C HIS A 55 18.01 -11.75 -3.49
N ALA A 56 19.07 -12.50 -3.77
CA ALA A 56 19.73 -13.30 -2.75
C ALA A 56 20.29 -12.40 -1.64
N ASP A 57 20.36 -12.88 -0.40
CA ASP A 57 21.09 -12.18 0.66
C ASP A 57 22.60 -12.25 0.41
N ASP A 58 23.27 -11.10 0.53
CA ASP A 58 24.73 -10.96 0.56
C ASP A 58 25.17 -10.24 1.84
N GLY A 59 25.20 -10.98 2.94
CA GLY A 59 25.69 -10.47 4.22
C GLY A 59 24.73 -9.47 4.88
N GLY A 60 23.42 -9.67 4.73
CA GLY A 60 22.40 -8.76 5.27
C GLY A 60 22.09 -7.57 4.36
N GLU A 61 22.44 -7.64 3.09
CA GLU A 61 22.09 -6.66 2.06
C GLU A 61 21.60 -7.39 0.79
N PRO A 62 20.86 -6.71 -0.11
CA PRO A 62 20.49 -7.26 -1.41
C PRO A 62 21.74 -7.60 -2.24
N GLY A 63 21.88 -8.86 -2.62
CA GLY A 63 22.93 -9.39 -3.50
C GLY A 63 22.48 -9.54 -4.95
N ALA A 64 22.80 -10.66 -5.59
CA ALA A 64 22.42 -10.91 -6.98
C ALA A 64 20.89 -11.05 -7.15
N PRO A 65 20.29 -10.48 -8.21
CA PRO A 65 18.90 -10.76 -8.57
C PRO A 65 18.67 -12.24 -8.84
N ILE A 66 17.57 -12.77 -8.32
CA ILE A 66 17.15 -14.17 -8.45
C ILE A 66 15.72 -14.32 -8.97
N GLY A 67 15.06 -13.23 -9.35
CA GLY A 67 13.70 -13.23 -9.92
C GLY A 67 13.13 -11.82 -9.93
N HIS A 68 12.21 -11.52 -10.86
CA HIS A 68 11.54 -10.21 -10.90
C HIS A 68 10.16 -10.31 -11.54
N THR A 69 9.36 -9.27 -11.37
CA THR A 69 8.11 -9.04 -12.11
C THR A 69 7.93 -7.54 -12.35
N PRO A 70 7.37 -7.13 -13.50
CA PRO A 70 6.91 -5.74 -13.66
C PRO A 70 5.76 -5.46 -12.70
N ILE A 71 5.66 -4.21 -12.27
CA ILE A 71 4.62 -3.69 -11.36
C ILE A 71 4.11 -2.35 -11.88
N GLU A 72 2.81 -2.13 -11.75
CA GLU A 72 2.19 -0.85 -12.10
C GLU A 72 2.16 0.12 -10.92
N TYR A 73 1.90 1.39 -11.20
CA TYR A 73 1.66 2.36 -10.13
C TYR A 73 0.40 1.97 -9.33
N GLY A 74 0.44 2.18 -8.02
CA GLY A 74 -0.70 1.95 -7.13
C GLY A 74 -0.39 0.92 -6.05
N TYR A 75 -1.47 0.28 -5.59
CA TYR A 75 -1.45 -0.65 -4.48
C TYR A 75 -1.82 -2.06 -4.94
N GLU A 76 -1.00 -3.04 -4.57
CA GLU A 76 -1.22 -4.45 -4.87
C GLU A 76 -1.03 -5.32 -3.61
N THR A 77 -1.74 -6.44 -3.57
CA THR A 77 -1.68 -7.43 -2.49
C THR A 77 -1.52 -8.83 -3.08
N GLY A 78 -0.81 -9.70 -2.34
CA GLY A 78 -0.61 -11.09 -2.74
C GLY A 78 0.12 -11.27 -4.07
N LEU A 79 0.89 -10.26 -4.49
CA LEU A 79 1.70 -10.27 -5.72
C LEU A 79 2.68 -11.44 -5.67
N THR A 80 2.78 -12.20 -6.76
CA THR A 80 3.69 -13.35 -6.84
C THR A 80 4.89 -13.04 -7.71
N VAL A 81 6.08 -13.39 -7.22
CA VAL A 81 7.33 -13.31 -7.98
C VAL A 81 7.98 -14.68 -8.00
N ASN A 82 8.38 -15.14 -9.20
CA ASN A 82 9.08 -16.41 -9.32
C ASN A 82 10.58 -16.21 -9.17
N VAL A 83 11.17 -17.01 -8.29
CA VAL A 83 12.61 -17.24 -8.25
C VAL A 83 12.98 -18.01 -9.52
N SER A 84 14.08 -17.65 -10.18
CA SER A 84 14.55 -18.31 -11.39
C SER A 84 14.79 -19.79 -11.15
N ASP A 85 14.59 -20.60 -12.19
CA ASP A 85 14.73 -22.06 -12.10
C ASP A 85 16.14 -22.46 -11.62
N GLU A 86 17.17 -21.78 -12.11
CA GLU A 86 18.56 -22.04 -11.72
C GLU A 86 18.78 -21.77 -10.22
N ALA A 87 18.29 -20.63 -9.71
CA ALA A 87 18.42 -20.27 -8.30
C ALA A 87 17.60 -21.20 -7.41
N TRP A 88 16.36 -21.53 -7.82
CA TRP A 88 15.46 -22.39 -7.06
C TRP A 88 15.95 -23.84 -6.98
N GLN A 89 16.58 -24.36 -8.05
CA GLN A 89 17.17 -25.69 -8.05
C GLN A 89 18.40 -25.78 -7.13
N ALA A 90 19.21 -24.73 -7.05
CA ALA A 90 20.39 -24.66 -6.18
C ALA A 90 20.06 -24.41 -4.69
N TRP A 91 18.80 -24.11 -4.38
CA TRP A 91 18.36 -23.76 -3.04
C TRP A 91 18.25 -24.98 -2.12
N ASN A 92 18.93 -24.91 -0.97
CA ASN A 92 18.85 -25.91 0.10
C ASN A 92 18.45 -25.21 1.41
N GLY A 93 17.35 -25.66 2.03
CA GLY A 93 16.85 -25.10 3.30
C GLY A 93 16.26 -23.69 3.21
N PRO A 94 15.87 -23.07 4.33
CA PRO A 94 15.50 -21.67 4.41
C PRO A 94 16.64 -20.74 3.99
N ARG A 95 16.33 -19.62 3.33
CA ARG A 95 17.27 -18.52 3.06
C ARG A 95 16.58 -17.18 3.26
N THR A 96 17.37 -16.19 3.68
CA THR A 96 16.99 -14.78 3.57
C THR A 96 16.96 -14.37 2.10
N VAL A 97 15.88 -13.71 1.71
CA VAL A 97 15.69 -13.06 0.41
C VAL A 97 15.36 -11.61 0.65
N TRP A 98 15.80 -10.75 -0.25
CA TRP A 98 15.44 -9.34 -0.28
C TRP A 98 14.46 -9.09 -1.42
N ALA A 99 13.30 -8.51 -1.12
CA ALA A 99 12.47 -7.90 -2.14
C ALA A 99 12.84 -6.41 -2.22
N VAL A 100 13.10 -5.92 -3.43
CA VAL A 100 13.55 -4.55 -3.71
C VAL A 100 12.71 -3.99 -4.86
N LEU A 101 12.21 -2.78 -4.70
CA LEU A 101 11.60 -2.04 -5.80
C LEU A 101 12.68 -1.39 -6.64
N HIS A 102 12.57 -1.51 -7.95
CA HIS A 102 13.41 -0.88 -8.95
C HIS A 102 12.56 0.03 -9.84
N LEU A 103 13.14 1.13 -10.29
CA LEU A 103 12.55 1.96 -11.33
C LEU A 103 12.66 1.23 -12.68
N ASP A 104 11.83 1.62 -13.64
CA ASP A 104 11.94 1.22 -15.05
C ASP A 104 12.41 2.45 -15.83
N ASP A 105 13.43 2.28 -16.67
CA ASP A 105 13.98 3.34 -17.52
C ASP A 105 13.08 3.69 -18.73
N GLY A 106 12.01 2.91 -18.92
CA GLY A 106 10.97 3.07 -19.93
C GLY A 106 11.05 2.06 -21.06
N ASP A 107 11.98 1.11 -21.03
CA ASP A 107 12.07 0.03 -22.01
C ASP A 107 11.21 -1.20 -21.66
N GLY A 108 10.77 -1.31 -20.40
CA GLY A 108 9.89 -2.37 -19.92
C GLY A 108 10.55 -3.73 -19.66
N GLU A 109 11.89 -3.80 -19.66
CA GLU A 109 12.69 -4.98 -19.32
C GLU A 109 13.57 -4.68 -18.11
N PHE A 110 13.70 -5.63 -17.17
CA PHE A 110 14.57 -5.41 -16.02
C PHE A 110 16.05 -5.61 -16.39
N ASP A 111 16.86 -4.55 -16.28
CA ASP A 111 18.32 -4.61 -16.33
C ASP A 111 18.93 -4.10 -15.01
N PRO A 112 19.60 -4.95 -14.20
CA PRO A 112 20.21 -4.52 -12.95
C PRO A 112 21.33 -3.47 -13.08
N ALA A 113 21.85 -3.22 -14.29
CA ALA A 113 22.83 -2.18 -14.55
C ALA A 113 22.19 -0.79 -14.75
N ASP A 114 20.98 -0.73 -15.28
CA ASP A 114 20.30 0.51 -15.68
C ASP A 114 19.11 0.84 -14.76
N ASP A 115 18.42 -0.17 -14.23
CA ASP A 115 17.28 -0.01 -13.32
C ASP A 115 17.72 0.13 -11.86
N GLU A 116 17.83 1.37 -11.40
CA GLU A 116 18.21 1.67 -10.03
C GLU A 116 17.10 1.31 -9.00
N PRO A 117 17.47 0.90 -7.77
CA PRO A 117 16.52 0.73 -6.68
C PRO A 117 15.70 2.00 -6.42
N ALA A 118 14.38 1.85 -6.35
CA ALA A 118 13.46 2.95 -6.12
C ALA A 118 13.68 3.60 -4.74
N PRO A 119 13.79 4.94 -4.68
CA PRO A 119 14.00 5.65 -3.43
C PRO A 119 12.75 5.60 -2.55
N ALA A 120 12.97 5.45 -1.24
CA ALA A 120 11.96 5.48 -0.20
C ALA A 120 12.41 6.39 0.96
N PHE A 121 11.51 6.64 1.91
CA PHE A 121 11.89 7.42 3.09
C PHE A 121 12.96 6.67 3.90
N GLY A 122 14.17 7.23 3.99
CA GLY A 122 15.29 6.64 4.73
C GLY A 122 16.17 5.67 3.93
N GLY A 123 15.99 5.51 2.61
CA GLY A 123 16.82 4.64 1.77
C GLY A 123 16.12 4.21 0.49
N SER A 124 16.19 2.92 0.18
CA SER A 124 15.42 2.28 -0.91
C SER A 124 14.24 1.51 -0.35
N ALA A 125 13.19 1.30 -1.15
CA ALA A 125 12.08 0.42 -0.77
C ALA A 125 12.50 -1.06 -0.87
N LYS A 126 12.99 -1.59 0.24
CA LYS A 126 13.44 -2.99 0.35
C LYS A 126 12.97 -3.65 1.65
N GLN A 127 12.75 -4.96 1.59
CA GLN A 127 12.40 -5.80 2.73
C GLN A 127 13.10 -7.14 2.65
N SER A 128 13.69 -7.59 3.76
CA SER A 128 14.27 -8.93 3.90
C SER A 128 13.32 -9.87 4.64
N PHE A 129 13.21 -11.11 4.20
CA PHE A 129 12.40 -12.14 4.85
C PHE A 129 12.91 -13.54 4.52
N ALA A 130 12.53 -14.53 5.33
CA ALA A 130 12.95 -15.90 5.11
C ALA A 130 12.01 -16.63 4.14
N VAL A 131 12.59 -17.28 3.13
CA VAL A 131 11.87 -18.16 2.20
C VAL A 131 12.44 -19.56 2.33
N GLY A 132 11.57 -20.53 2.52
CA GLY A 132 11.93 -21.94 2.65
C GLY A 132 11.38 -22.81 1.52
N LYS A 133 12.06 -23.94 1.32
CA LYS A 133 11.57 -25.06 0.52
C LYS A 133 11.40 -26.28 1.42
N ARG A 134 10.25 -26.94 1.36
CA ARG A 134 9.96 -28.12 2.19
C ARG A 134 9.12 -29.16 1.45
N ALA A 135 9.29 -30.42 1.79
CA ALA A 135 8.51 -31.54 1.22
C ALA A 135 7.02 -31.49 1.58
N ALA A 136 6.64 -30.72 2.59
CA ALA A 136 5.24 -30.53 2.95
C ALA A 136 4.48 -29.58 2.00
N GLY A 137 5.17 -28.94 1.04
CA GLY A 137 4.57 -27.96 0.13
C GLY A 137 4.55 -26.53 0.71
N PRO A 138 3.75 -25.63 0.12
CA PRO A 138 3.77 -24.21 0.49
C PRO A 138 3.22 -23.98 1.90
N ALA A 139 3.58 -22.84 2.46
CA ALA A 139 2.94 -22.24 3.64
C ALA A 139 3.13 -20.74 3.53
N SER A 140 2.05 -20.02 3.23
CA SER A 140 2.03 -18.56 3.22
C SER A 140 0.66 -18.05 3.64
N VAL A 141 0.63 -16.82 4.15
CA VAL A 141 -0.60 -16.13 4.54
C VAL A 141 -0.46 -14.66 4.15
N VAL A 142 -1.54 -14.09 3.61
CA VAL A 142 -1.67 -12.65 3.34
C VAL A 142 -2.93 -12.22 4.09
N ALA A 143 -2.77 -11.46 5.17
CA ALA A 143 -3.87 -11.16 6.08
C ALA A 143 -4.72 -9.98 5.64
N SER A 144 -4.15 -8.86 5.20
CA SER A 144 -4.94 -7.69 4.80
C SER A 144 -4.19 -6.71 3.92
N GLY A 145 -4.97 -5.99 3.12
CA GLY A 145 -4.52 -4.87 2.29
C GLY A 145 -4.43 -3.51 3.00
N PHE A 146 -4.43 -2.42 2.21
CA PHE A 146 -4.16 -1.06 2.68
C PHE A 146 -5.17 -0.58 3.76
N GLY A 147 -4.64 -0.27 4.94
CA GLY A 147 -5.40 0.29 6.05
C GLY A 147 -6.16 -0.74 6.90
N SER A 148 -7.00 -0.27 7.82
CA SER A 148 -7.65 -1.15 8.78
C SER A 148 -8.89 -1.85 8.21
N GLN A 149 -8.92 -3.19 8.28
CA GLN A 149 -10.06 -3.99 7.85
C GLN A 149 -11.29 -3.72 8.72
N PRO A 150 -12.45 -3.30 8.17
CA PRO A 150 -13.69 -3.23 8.93
C PRO A 150 -14.14 -4.63 9.36
N THR A 151 -14.51 -4.78 10.63
CA THR A 151 -14.97 -6.06 11.19
C THR A 151 -16.18 -5.89 12.09
N ASN A 152 -17.05 -6.91 12.09
CA ASN A 152 -18.10 -7.10 13.09
C ASN A 152 -17.97 -8.51 13.69
N SER A 153 -16.87 -8.75 14.41
CA SER A 153 -16.46 -10.04 15.03
C SER A 153 -15.93 -11.13 14.09
N SER A 154 -15.70 -10.82 12.82
CA SER A 154 -15.02 -11.73 11.87
C SER A 154 -14.04 -10.96 11.01
N VAL A 155 -12.89 -11.57 10.75
CA VAL A 155 -11.86 -11.01 9.86
C VAL A 155 -11.77 -11.84 8.60
N THR A 156 -11.15 -11.28 7.56
CA THR A 156 -10.99 -11.92 6.26
C THR A 156 -9.51 -11.99 6.00
N ILE A 157 -8.99 -13.20 5.83
CA ILE A 157 -7.61 -13.44 5.42
C ILE A 157 -7.64 -13.57 3.90
N GLU A 158 -6.93 -12.68 3.22
CA GLU A 158 -6.99 -12.53 1.77
C GLU A 158 -6.55 -13.80 1.06
N ARG A 159 -5.42 -14.38 1.48
CA ARG A 159 -4.88 -15.59 0.88
C ARG A 159 -4.19 -16.47 1.92
N VAL A 160 -4.39 -17.78 1.80
CA VAL A 160 -3.71 -18.80 2.58
C VAL A 160 -3.29 -19.94 1.66
N ALA A 161 -2.00 -20.26 1.62
CA ALA A 161 -1.51 -21.46 0.93
C ALA A 161 -1.01 -22.48 1.96
N LEU A 162 -1.45 -23.73 1.83
CA LEU A 162 -1.06 -24.84 2.69
C LEU A 162 -0.77 -26.07 1.85
N GLY A 163 0.41 -26.66 2.00
CA GLY A 163 0.73 -27.92 1.33
C GLY A 163 0.13 -29.17 2.00
N ARG A 164 -0.48 -29.02 3.18
CA ARG A 164 -1.20 -30.07 3.92
C ARG A 164 -2.43 -29.49 4.61
N ASP A 165 -3.37 -30.36 4.98
CA ASP A 165 -4.49 -29.97 5.82
C ASP A 165 -4.01 -29.29 7.11
N GLY A 166 -4.65 -28.17 7.44
CA GLY A 166 -4.22 -27.29 8.51
C GLY A 166 -5.30 -26.29 8.89
N ALA A 167 -4.85 -25.10 9.31
CA ALA A 167 -5.72 -24.00 9.68
C ALA A 167 -5.02 -22.67 9.48
N VAL A 168 -5.80 -21.62 9.24
CA VAL A 168 -5.39 -20.26 9.55
C VAL A 168 -5.84 -19.92 10.97
N VAL A 169 -4.93 -19.34 11.75
CA VAL A 169 -5.12 -19.02 13.17
C VAL A 169 -4.89 -17.53 13.34
N VAL A 170 -5.92 -16.82 13.79
CA VAL A 170 -5.84 -15.40 14.13
C VAL A 170 -5.41 -15.26 15.58
N ARG A 171 -4.45 -14.38 15.84
CA ARG A 171 -3.83 -14.15 17.13
C ARG A 171 -3.89 -12.67 17.48
N ALA A 172 -4.02 -12.39 18.77
CA ALA A 172 -3.86 -11.03 19.28
C ALA A 172 -2.45 -10.53 18.97
N ASP A 173 -2.31 -9.26 18.62
CA ASP A 173 -1.01 -8.61 18.68
C ASP A 173 -0.52 -8.51 20.13
N ARG A 174 0.73 -8.91 20.36
CA ARG A 174 1.45 -8.73 21.62
C ARG A 174 2.79 -8.10 21.30
N ASP A 175 2.87 -6.79 21.47
CA ASP A 175 4.11 -6.02 21.30
C ASP A 175 4.76 -6.22 19.92
N GLY A 176 3.95 -6.33 18.87
CA GLY A 176 4.43 -6.58 17.51
C GLY A 176 4.76 -8.05 17.21
N GLU A 177 4.29 -8.99 18.03
CA GLU A 177 4.43 -10.43 17.80
C GLU A 177 3.10 -11.19 17.93
N PRO A 178 2.96 -12.35 17.27
CA PRO A 178 1.78 -13.20 17.41
C PRO A 178 1.56 -13.70 18.86
N GLY A 179 0.50 -13.22 19.50
CA GLY A 179 0.13 -13.57 20.87
C GLY A 179 -0.85 -14.74 20.99
N ALA A 180 -1.81 -14.58 21.91
CA ALA A 180 -2.84 -15.58 22.19
C ALA A 180 -3.73 -15.82 20.97
N VAL A 181 -4.19 -17.05 20.79
CA VAL A 181 -5.17 -17.39 19.74
C VAL A 181 -6.50 -16.73 20.08
N VAL A 182 -7.08 -16.04 19.09
CA VAL A 182 -8.37 -15.34 19.20
C VAL A 182 -9.34 -15.73 18.08
N GLY A 183 -8.99 -16.68 17.22
CA GLY A 183 -9.84 -17.17 16.13
C GLY A 183 -9.12 -18.24 15.31
N ARG A 184 -9.88 -19.14 14.68
CA ARG A 184 -9.31 -20.20 13.83
C ARG A 184 -10.33 -20.71 12.81
N THR A 185 -9.85 -20.98 11.60
CA THR A 185 -10.61 -21.68 10.56
C THR A 185 -9.76 -22.83 10.00
N ALA A 186 -10.30 -24.04 9.97
CA ALA A 186 -9.64 -25.21 9.37
C ALA A 186 -9.71 -25.13 7.84
N LEU A 187 -8.63 -25.53 7.18
CA LEU A 187 -8.49 -25.49 5.74
C LEU A 187 -7.87 -26.82 5.26
N ALA A 188 -8.36 -27.33 4.13
CA ALA A 188 -7.70 -28.42 3.43
C ALA A 188 -6.39 -27.94 2.80
N ALA A 189 -5.52 -28.85 2.38
CA ALA A 189 -4.39 -28.51 1.52
C ALA A 189 -4.86 -27.76 0.25
N GLY A 190 -4.10 -26.77 -0.19
CA GLY A 190 -4.38 -25.94 -1.36
C GLY A 190 -4.19 -24.44 -1.09
N VAL A 191 -4.59 -23.64 -2.08
CA VAL A 191 -4.67 -22.18 -1.99
C VAL A 191 -6.12 -21.79 -1.73
N HIS A 192 -6.33 -20.95 -0.72
CA HIS A 192 -7.63 -20.44 -0.31
C HIS A 192 -7.61 -18.93 -0.34
N GLU A 193 -8.68 -18.33 -0.82
CA GLU A 193 -8.84 -16.89 -0.88
C GLU A 193 -10.02 -16.45 -0.03
N ASN A 194 -9.96 -15.23 0.50
CA ASN A 194 -11.05 -14.59 1.24
C ASN A 194 -11.56 -15.45 2.42
N VAL A 195 -10.64 -16.05 3.18
CA VAL A 195 -10.96 -16.95 4.28
C VAL A 195 -11.51 -16.15 5.46
N SER A 196 -12.78 -16.42 5.83
CA SER A 196 -13.40 -15.81 6.99
C SER A 196 -12.97 -16.52 8.29
N VAL A 197 -12.57 -15.74 9.29
CA VAL A 197 -12.22 -16.24 10.63
C VAL A 197 -13.00 -15.47 11.68
N THR A 198 -13.88 -16.18 12.40
CA THR A 198 -14.62 -15.62 13.53
C THR A 198 -13.70 -15.42 14.72
N LEU A 199 -13.77 -14.23 15.31
CA LEU A 199 -13.02 -13.87 16.51
C LEU A 199 -13.74 -14.32 17.78
N ASP A 200 -12.97 -14.68 18.80
CA ASP A 200 -13.46 -14.95 20.13
C ASP A 200 -14.23 -13.74 20.66
N ARG A 201 -15.48 -13.99 21.07
CA ARG A 201 -16.44 -12.92 21.39
C ARG A 201 -15.98 -12.05 22.56
N SER A 202 -15.43 -12.66 23.60
CA SER A 202 -14.90 -11.94 24.77
C SER A 202 -13.73 -11.07 24.37
N TYR A 203 -12.74 -11.64 23.66
CA TYR A 203 -11.60 -10.90 23.14
C TYR A 203 -12.05 -9.70 22.30
N TYR A 204 -12.91 -9.93 21.30
CA TYR A 204 -13.41 -8.88 20.41
C TYR A 204 -14.12 -7.75 21.17
N ARG A 205 -14.97 -8.09 22.15
CA ARG A 205 -15.68 -7.08 22.95
C ARG A 205 -14.70 -6.18 23.72
N ASP A 206 -13.65 -6.77 24.25
CA ASP A 206 -12.70 -6.10 25.15
C ASP A 206 -11.65 -5.25 24.40
N GLN A 207 -11.59 -5.32 23.06
CA GLN A 207 -10.70 -4.48 22.24
C GLN A 207 -11.20 -3.03 22.06
N ASP A 208 -10.28 -2.14 21.69
CA ASP A 208 -10.59 -0.79 21.24
C ASP A 208 -11.27 -0.76 19.85
N SER A 209 -11.57 0.44 19.36
CA SER A 209 -12.17 0.64 18.03
C SER A 209 -11.25 0.24 16.89
N ARG A 210 -9.94 0.24 17.12
CA ARG A 210 -8.89 -0.28 16.22
C ARG A 210 -7.89 -1.08 17.03
N PHE A 211 -7.45 -2.22 16.49
CA PHE A 211 -6.47 -3.08 17.15
C PHE A 211 -5.73 -3.94 16.12
N GLY A 212 -4.50 -4.33 16.46
CA GLY A 212 -3.65 -5.20 15.65
C GLY A 212 -3.94 -6.68 15.88
N LEU A 213 -3.74 -7.48 14.84
CA LEU A 213 -3.87 -8.92 14.84
C LEU A 213 -2.76 -9.53 13.98
N TRP A 214 -2.52 -10.82 14.21
CA TRP A 214 -1.66 -11.65 13.37
C TRP A 214 -2.46 -12.80 12.81
N ALA A 215 -2.31 -13.09 11.53
CA ALA A 215 -2.70 -14.36 10.95
C ALA A 215 -1.47 -15.28 10.92
N THR A 216 -1.62 -16.52 11.36
CA THR A 216 -0.57 -17.56 11.26
C THR A 216 -1.13 -18.78 10.59
N VAL A 217 -0.31 -19.50 9.84
CA VAL A 217 -0.68 -20.83 9.33
C VAL A 217 -0.26 -21.90 10.33
N ALA A 218 -1.12 -22.90 10.52
CA ALA A 218 -0.88 -24.01 11.43
C ALA A 218 -1.13 -25.35 10.76
N GLU A 219 -0.20 -26.29 10.98
CA GLU A 219 -0.29 -27.68 10.53
C GLU A 219 -0.24 -28.60 11.76
N ARG A 220 -1.07 -29.64 11.79
CA ARG A 220 -1.15 -30.57 12.93
C ARG A 220 -1.35 -29.85 14.28
N GLY A 221 -2.08 -28.72 14.25
CA GLY A 221 -2.39 -27.91 15.42
C GLY A 221 -1.27 -27.00 15.93
N SER A 222 -0.12 -26.98 15.28
CA SER A 222 1.02 -26.10 15.64
C SER A 222 1.31 -25.09 14.54
N PRO A 223 1.75 -23.86 14.86
CA PRO A 223 2.21 -22.91 13.85
C PRO A 223 3.29 -23.53 12.96
N VAL A 224 3.22 -23.23 11.66
CA VAL A 224 4.32 -23.55 10.75
C VAL A 224 5.44 -22.56 11.01
N MET A 225 6.61 -23.07 11.39
CA MET A 225 7.79 -22.26 11.71
C MET A 225 8.78 -22.25 10.55
N ILE A 226 9.45 -21.13 10.37
CA ILE A 226 10.63 -20.97 9.53
C ILE A 226 11.66 -20.18 10.34
N ASP A 227 12.86 -20.75 10.45
CA ASP A 227 13.87 -20.33 11.44
C ASP A 227 13.28 -20.21 12.86
N SER A 228 13.29 -19.01 13.44
CA SER A 228 12.76 -18.75 14.80
C SER A 228 11.32 -18.21 14.83
N GLY A 229 10.72 -17.93 13.67
CA GLY A 229 9.41 -17.26 13.56
C GLY A 229 8.32 -18.12 12.93
N PRO A 230 7.03 -17.86 13.24
CA PRO A 230 5.94 -18.47 12.50
C PRO A 230 5.81 -17.84 11.11
N VAL A 231 5.30 -18.61 10.15
CA VAL A 231 4.73 -18.06 8.92
C VAL A 231 3.48 -17.28 9.31
N ALA A 232 3.57 -15.97 9.21
CA ALA A 232 2.60 -15.03 9.76
C ALA A 232 2.46 -13.81 8.87
N SER A 233 1.36 -13.08 9.02
CA SER A 233 1.08 -11.80 8.38
C SER A 233 0.32 -10.94 9.38
N ASP A 234 0.81 -9.72 9.65
CA ASP A 234 0.14 -8.79 10.55
C ASP A 234 -0.92 -7.97 9.81
N PHE A 235 -1.91 -7.49 10.57
CA PHE A 235 -2.91 -6.60 10.04
C PHE A 235 -3.63 -5.84 11.13
N THR A 236 -4.18 -4.69 10.78
CA THR A 236 -5.02 -3.90 11.68
C THR A 236 -6.48 -4.06 11.32
N VAL A 237 -7.34 -4.16 12.33
CA VAL A 237 -8.78 -4.16 12.16
C VAL A 237 -9.42 -2.94 12.80
N ARG A 238 -10.60 -2.55 12.31
CA ARG A 238 -11.44 -1.52 12.90
C ARG A 238 -12.84 -2.07 13.14
N LYS A 239 -13.38 -1.88 14.34
CA LYS A 239 -14.78 -2.25 14.64
C LYS A 239 -15.72 -1.47 13.73
N ALA A 240 -16.73 -2.14 13.20
CA ALA A 240 -17.85 -1.47 12.56
C ALA A 240 -18.49 -0.52 13.58
N ALA A 241 -18.81 0.71 13.16
CA ALA A 241 -19.56 1.61 14.02
C ALA A 241 -20.89 0.93 14.38
N ASN A 242 -21.21 0.87 15.67
CA ASN A 242 -22.57 0.50 16.08
C ASN A 242 -23.50 1.63 15.60
N THR A 243 -24.10 1.48 14.43
CA THR A 243 -25.26 2.27 14.04
C THR A 243 -26.45 1.80 14.86
N THR A 244 -26.60 2.34 16.06
CA THR A 244 -27.85 2.31 16.80
C THR A 244 -28.38 3.75 16.84
N GLU A 245 -29.47 3.95 16.08
CA GLU A 245 -30.34 5.13 15.94
C GLU A 245 -30.06 6.38 16.79
N THR A 246 -29.74 7.50 16.12
CA THR A 246 -30.57 8.74 16.14
C THR A 246 -30.12 9.63 14.98
N ASP A 247 -30.90 9.59 13.90
CA ASP A 247 -31.36 10.67 13.00
C ASP A 247 -31.46 10.18 11.56
N ALA A 248 -32.57 9.48 11.28
CA ALA A 248 -33.10 9.39 9.95
C ALA A 248 -33.67 10.76 9.55
N THR A 249 -32.84 11.62 8.95
CA THR A 249 -33.38 12.61 8.00
C THR A 249 -33.21 12.04 6.60
N THR A 250 -34.29 11.41 6.15
CA THR A 250 -34.53 10.96 4.78
C THR A 250 -34.30 12.10 3.79
N ALA A 251 -33.31 11.98 2.91
CA ALA A 251 -33.26 12.69 1.64
C ALA A 251 -33.26 11.66 0.50
N THR A 252 -34.45 11.16 0.20
CA THR A 252 -34.73 10.39 -1.00
C THR A 252 -34.69 11.33 -2.20
N ALA A 253 -33.66 11.23 -3.05
CA ALA A 253 -33.68 11.82 -4.39
C ALA A 253 -33.84 10.71 -5.44
N THR A 254 -35.08 10.23 -5.58
CA THR A 254 -35.52 9.44 -6.73
C THR A 254 -35.58 10.34 -7.94
N SER A 255 -34.69 10.13 -8.92
CA SER A 255 -34.74 10.82 -10.21
C SER A 255 -35.60 9.99 -11.17
N ALA A 256 -36.87 10.37 -11.31
CA ALA A 256 -37.74 9.91 -12.39
C ALA A 256 -38.17 11.13 -13.22
N ARG A 257 -37.66 11.21 -14.45
CA ARG A 257 -37.93 12.27 -15.42
C ARG A 257 -39.13 11.86 -16.29
N SER A 258 -40.27 12.54 -16.11
CA SER A 258 -41.38 12.52 -17.08
C SER A 258 -41.27 13.72 -18.02
N THR A 259 -41.29 13.45 -19.32
CA THR A 259 -41.33 14.41 -20.42
C THR A 259 -42.77 14.88 -20.70
N THR A 260 -43.01 16.17 -20.98
CA THR A 260 -43.83 16.71 -22.10
C THR A 260 -43.96 18.25 -22.01
N GLY A 261 -43.53 18.94 -23.08
CA GLY A 261 -43.99 20.24 -23.67
C GLY A 261 -43.96 21.53 -22.81
N THR A 262 -43.67 22.74 -23.28
CA THR A 262 -43.36 23.32 -24.59
C THR A 262 -42.79 24.73 -24.31
N SER A 263 -41.69 25.05 -25.01
CA SER A 263 -41.11 26.35 -25.41
C SER A 263 -41.44 27.66 -24.67
N GLU A 264 -40.38 28.36 -24.22
CA GLU A 264 -39.98 29.67 -24.78
C GLU A 264 -38.54 30.04 -24.38
N ALA A 265 -37.87 30.82 -25.24
CA ALA A 265 -36.42 30.97 -25.34
C ALA A 265 -35.78 31.90 -24.30
N SER A 266 -34.54 31.59 -23.88
CA SER A 266 -33.37 32.50 -23.91
C SER A 266 -32.12 31.87 -23.28
N THR A 267 -31.01 31.96 -24.02
CA THR A 267 -29.59 32.02 -23.60
C THR A 267 -29.03 30.98 -22.60
N THR A 268 -28.08 30.20 -23.12
CA THR A 268 -27.10 29.30 -22.49
C THR A 268 -26.62 29.70 -21.09
N GLU A 269 -27.02 28.93 -20.07
CA GLU A 269 -26.26 28.74 -18.83
C GLU A 269 -26.19 27.23 -18.52
N GLY A 270 -24.99 26.66 -18.60
CA GLY A 270 -24.69 25.35 -18.04
C GLY A 270 -24.13 25.51 -16.63
N PRO A 271 -24.51 24.68 -15.65
CA PRO A 271 -23.89 24.70 -14.33
C PRO A 271 -22.45 24.19 -14.42
N GLY A 272 -21.51 25.11 -14.24
CA GLY A 272 -20.08 24.88 -14.26
C GLY A 272 -19.59 24.15 -13.02
N PHE A 273 -18.77 23.12 -13.24
CA PHE A 273 -17.81 22.63 -12.27
C PHE A 273 -16.73 23.69 -12.07
N GLY A 274 -16.48 24.07 -10.81
CA GLY A 274 -15.51 25.10 -10.45
C GLY A 274 -14.08 24.66 -10.78
N LEU A 275 -13.50 25.26 -11.82
CA LEU A 275 -12.05 25.38 -11.98
C LEU A 275 -11.67 26.82 -11.61
N ALA A 276 -11.09 26.99 -10.43
CA ALA A 276 -10.52 28.27 -10.01
C ALA A 276 -9.18 28.50 -10.73
N ALA A 277 -9.22 29.13 -11.90
CA ALA A 277 -8.06 29.76 -12.52
C ALA A 277 -8.10 31.27 -12.18
N SER A 278 -7.31 31.69 -11.20
CA SER A 278 -7.15 33.09 -10.84
C SER A 278 -6.13 33.77 -11.77
N VAL A 279 -6.62 34.40 -12.84
CA VAL A 279 -5.88 35.39 -13.62
C VAL A 279 -6.08 36.75 -12.95
N LEU A 280 -5.01 37.34 -12.42
CA LEU A 280 -5.05 38.68 -11.82
C LEU A 280 -4.46 39.70 -12.80
N VAL A 281 -5.35 40.47 -13.43
CA VAL A 281 -5.04 41.64 -14.25
C VAL A 281 -4.88 42.85 -13.35
N ILE A 282 -3.76 43.58 -13.43
CA ILE A 282 -3.65 44.95 -12.90
C ILE A 282 -3.30 45.88 -14.04
N ALA A 283 -4.24 46.79 -14.34
CA ALA A 283 -4.09 47.89 -15.28
C ALA A 283 -3.82 49.20 -14.53
N GLY A 284 -2.86 49.98 -15.06
CA GLY A 284 -2.92 51.44 -15.09
C GLY A 284 -2.10 52.22 -14.05
N THR A 285 -1.02 52.87 -14.47
CA THR A 285 -1.06 54.29 -14.87
C THR A 285 0.26 54.74 -15.50
N VAL A 286 0.13 55.55 -16.55
CA VAL A 286 1.20 56.20 -17.32
C VAL A 286 1.60 57.50 -16.62
N ALA A 287 2.89 57.76 -16.49
CA ALA A 287 3.42 59.13 -16.39
C ALA A 287 4.71 59.24 -17.22
N LEU A 288 4.57 59.97 -18.32
CA LEU A 288 5.60 60.31 -19.29
C LEU A 288 6.42 61.51 -18.78
N ALA A 289 7.74 61.40 -18.69
CA ALA A 289 8.62 62.57 -18.71
C ALA A 289 10.02 62.21 -19.23
N LEU A 290 10.25 62.61 -20.48
CA LEU A 290 11.52 62.60 -21.19
C LEU A 290 12.52 63.59 -20.57
N ALA A 291 13.78 63.17 -20.39
CA ALA A 291 14.94 63.99 -20.78
C ALA A 291 16.27 63.20 -20.71
N ARG A 292 16.86 63.04 -21.90
CA ARG A 292 18.29 62.91 -22.28
C ARG A 292 19.28 63.35 -21.18
N ARG A 293 20.48 62.77 -20.99
CA ARG A 293 21.50 62.41 -22.00
C ARG A 293 22.67 61.69 -21.28
N ARG A 294 23.12 60.54 -21.81
CA ARG A 294 24.54 60.11 -21.83
C ARG A 294 25.12 60.78 -23.10
N ARG A 295 26.36 61.27 -23.22
CA ARG A 295 27.66 61.00 -22.60
C ARG A 295 28.42 62.35 -22.50
N ARG A 296 29.68 62.30 -22.05
CA ARG A 296 30.71 63.34 -22.15
C ARG A 296 30.48 64.39 -23.25
#